data_AF-A0A356EV87-F1
#
_entry.id   AF-A0A356EV87-F1
#
_cell.length_a   1.000
_cell.length_b   1.000
_cell.length_c   1.000
_cell.angle_alpha   90.00
_cell.angle_beta   90.00
_cell.angle_gamma   90.00
#
_symmetry.space_group_name_H-M   'P 1'
#
loop_
_entity.id
_entity.type
_entity.pdbx_description
1 polymer ?
#
loop_
_entity_poly.entity_id
_entity_poly.type
_entity_poly.pdbx_seq_one_letter_code
_entity_poly.pdbx_strand_id
1 'polypeptide(L)' 'MADPKGDHLYVNLAASEVRRRLKGFGHGVRKIQSAGKNRSLVIHTATDRHLDELKAVFCDVKVSESEGDAGP' A
#
# COMPACT_ATOMS: atom_id res chain seq x y z
N MET A 1 15.81 6.19 13.60
CA MET A 1 15.24 4.89 13.17
C MET A 1 15.25 4.90 11.65
N ALA A 2 15.92 3.96 11.00
CA ALA A 2 16.00 3.97 9.54
C ALA A 2 14.61 3.69 8.96
N ASP A 3 13.98 4.71 8.37
CA ASP A 3 12.78 4.54 7.57
C ASP A 3 13.05 3.42 6.56
N PRO A 4 12.22 2.38 6.52
CA PRO A 4 12.47 1.25 5.65
C PRO A 4 12.47 1.74 4.20
N LYS A 5 13.66 1.83 3.58
CA LYS A 5 13.84 2.19 2.17
C LYS A 5 12.83 1.44 1.30
N GLY A 6 11.91 2.18 0.70
CA GLY A 6 10.83 1.70 -0.16
C GLY A 6 9.83 2.83 -0.44
N ASP A 7 9.08 2.69 -1.52
CA ASP A 7 7.99 3.57 -1.88
C ASP A 7 6.78 3.31 -0.98
N HIS A 8 5.96 4.35 -0.83
CA HIS A 8 4.83 4.38 0.07
C HIS A 8 3.53 4.47 -0.73
N LEU A 9 2.66 3.48 -0.53
CA LEU A 9 1.32 3.46 -1.11
C LEU A 9 0.29 3.49 0.02
N TYR A 10 -0.42 4.61 0.14
CA TYR A 10 -1.52 4.76 1.07
C TYR A 10 -2.79 4.23 0.43
N VAL A 11 -3.46 3.30 1.12
CA VAL A 11 -4.69 2.66 0.66
C VAL A 11 -5.79 2.97 1.64
N ASN A 12 -6.96 3.40 1.17
CA ASN A 12 -8.12 3.68 2.00
C ASN A 12 -8.88 2.39 2.41
N LEU A 13 -8.12 1.45 3.00
CA LEU A 13 -8.61 0.20 3.57
C LEU A 13 -7.96 -0.06 4.92
N ALA A 14 -8.62 -0.86 5.75
CA ALA A 14 -8.05 -1.38 6.98
C ALA A 14 -6.87 -2.33 6.70
N ALA A 15 -5.87 -2.33 7.58
CA ALA A 15 -4.63 -3.09 7.37
C ALA A 15 -4.87 -4.61 7.29
N SER A 16 -5.89 -5.12 7.97
CA SER A 16 -6.33 -6.51 7.88
C SER A 16 -6.84 -6.86 6.47
N GLU A 17 -7.59 -5.97 5.84
CA GLU A 17 -8.15 -6.17 4.52
C GLU A 17 -7.08 -6.04 3.44
N VAL A 18 -6.18 -5.06 3.57
CA VAL A 18 -4.98 -4.93 2.72
C VAL A 18 -4.14 -6.19 2.77
N ARG A 19 -3.87 -6.74 3.97
CA ARG A 19 -3.15 -8.01 4.13
C ARG A 19 -3.88 -9.19 3.48
N ARG A 20 -5.22 -9.20 3.53
CA ARG A 20 -6.03 -10.26 2.91
C ARG A 20 -5.99 -10.19 1.39
N ARG A 21 -6.05 -8.99 0.80
CA ARG A 21 -5.97 -8.80 -0.66
C ARG A 21 -4.57 -9.07 -1.20
N LEU A 22 -3.54 -8.66 -0.46
CA LEU A 22 -2.14 -8.96 -0.75
C LEU A 22 -1.72 -10.38 -0.36
N LYS A 23 -2.66 -11.22 0.12
CA LYS A 23 -2.35 -12.62 0.46
C LYS A 23 -2.03 -13.38 -0.82
N GLY A 24 -0.76 -13.74 -1.01
CA GLY A 24 -0.24 -14.34 -2.24
C GLY A 24 0.44 -13.33 -3.18
N PHE A 25 0.38 -12.04 -2.86
CA PHE A 25 1.12 -11.00 -3.56
C PHE A 25 2.57 -10.97 -3.02
N GLY A 26 3.46 -11.70 -3.68
CA GLY A 26 4.85 -11.92 -3.23
C GLY A 26 5.88 -10.94 -3.78
N HIS A 27 5.47 -10.00 -4.63
CA HIS A 27 6.40 -9.15 -5.37
C HIS A 27 6.45 -7.73 -4.80
N GLY A 28 7.52 -7.43 -4.08
CA GLY A 28 7.88 -6.07 -3.69
C GLY A 28 7.17 -5.49 -2.47
N VAL A 29 6.14 -6.12 -1.89
CA VAL A 29 5.56 -5.62 -0.62
C VAL A 29 6.47 -5.97 0.55
N ARG A 30 6.90 -4.95 1.29
CA ARG A 30 7.89 -5.07 2.36
C ARG A 30 7.27 -4.97 3.74
N LYS A 31 6.30 -4.07 3.92
CA LYS A 31 5.58 -3.91 5.19
C LYS A 31 4.21 -3.29 4.96
N ILE A 32 3.23 -3.69 5.77
CA ILE A 32 1.90 -3.08 5.81
C ILE A 32 1.69 -2.51 7.21
N GLN A 33 1.47 -1.20 7.30
CA GLN A 33 1.22 -0.45 8.52
C GLN A 33 -0.18 0.16 8.50
N SER A 34 -0.79 0.32 9.68
CA SER A 34 -2.03 1.09 9.79
C SER A 34 -1.68 2.58 9.81
N ALA A 35 -2.36 3.36 8.97
CA ALA A 35 -2.18 4.80 8.84
C ALA A 35 -3.40 5.59 9.39
N GLY A 36 -4.29 4.94 10.14
CA GLY A 36 -5.44 5.58 10.79
C GLY A 36 -6.76 4.87 10.48
N LYS A 37 -7.87 5.59 10.67
CA LYS A 37 -9.23 5.06 10.54
C LYS A 37 -9.48 4.63 9.08
N ASN A 38 -9.52 3.32 8.83
CA ASN A 38 -9.66 2.73 7.49
C ASN A 38 -8.58 3.15 6.48
N ARG A 39 -7.38 3.51 6.95
CA ARG A 39 -6.25 3.83 6.08
C ARG A 39 -5.06 2.95 6.43
N SER A 40 -4.36 2.48 5.41
CA SER A 40 -3.17 1.66 5.55
C SER A 40 -2.05 2.20 4.68
N LEU A 41 -0.83 2.07 5.17
CA LEU A 41 0.39 2.37 4.46
C LEU A 41 1.04 1.04 4.04
N VAL A 42 1.17 0.83 2.75
CA VAL A 42 1.92 -0.27 2.15
C VAL A 42 3.29 0.27 1.75
N ILE A 43 4.33 -0.22 2.43
CA ILE A 43 5.71 0.04 2.06
C ILE A 43 6.12 -1.05 1.08
N HIS A 44 6.54 -0.67 -0.12
CA HIS A 44 6.93 -1.59 -1.17
C HIS A 44 8.22 -1.15 -1.88
N THR A 45 8.84 -2.09 -2.58
CA THR A 45 9.95 -1.87 -3.52
C THR A 45 9.59 -2.45 -4.88
N ALA A 46 8.30 -2.64 -5.14
CA ALA A 46 7.79 -3.04 -6.45
C ALA A 46 8.07 -1.93 -7.49
N THR A 47 8.63 -2.31 -8.63
CA THR A 47 8.92 -1.40 -9.76
C THR A 47 8.20 -1.87 -11.02
N ASP A 48 7.91 -0.94 -11.93
CA ASP A 48 7.29 -1.18 -13.23
C ASP A 48 6.04 -2.08 -13.13
N ARG A 49 6.09 -3.25 -13.78
CA ARG A 49 5.00 -4.22 -13.83
C ARG A 49 4.51 -4.67 -12.45
N HIS A 50 5.40 -4.81 -11.46
CA HIS A 50 4.97 -5.20 -10.11
C HIS A 50 4.20 -4.08 -9.42
N LEU A 51 4.52 -2.81 -9.74
CA LEU A 51 3.77 -1.67 -9.22
C LEU A 51 2.38 -1.61 -9.85
N ASP A 52 2.27 -1.85 -11.15
CA ASP A 52 0.97 -1.93 -11.83
C ASP A 52 0.12 -3.07 -11.27
N GLU A 53 0.69 -4.25 -11.06
CA GLU A 53 0.01 -5.38 -10.42
C GLU A 53 -0.41 -5.05 -8.99
N LEU A 54 0.42 -4.34 -8.22
CA LEU A 54 0.11 -3.91 -6.85
C LEU A 54 -1.05 -2.91 -6.84
N LYS A 55 -1.02 -1.92 -7.74
CA LYS A 55 -2.11 -0.93 -7.90
C LYS A 55 -3.39 -1.62 -8.40
N ALA A 56 -3.29 -2.63 -9.26
CA ALA A 56 -4.43 -3.38 -9.76
C ALA A 56 -5.19 -4.13 -8.65
N VAL A 57 -4.50 -4.65 -7.62
CA VAL A 57 -5.14 -5.27 -6.44
C VAL A 57 -6.05 -4.29 -5.68
N PHE A 58 -5.78 -2.99 -5.80
CA PHE A 58 -6.51 -1.92 -5.14
C PHE A 58 -7.26 -1.01 -6.12
N CYS A 59 -7.49 -1.46 -7.37
CA CYS A 59 -8.17 -0.65 -8.39
C CYS A 59 -9.60 -0.24 -7.98
N ASP A 60 -10.22 -0.99 -7.07
CA ASP A 60 -11.54 -0.72 -6.51
C ASP A 60 -11.57 0.31 -5.37
N VAL A 61 -10.40 0.78 -4.89
CA VAL A 61 -10.30 1.71 -3.77
C VAL A 61 -9.38 2.89 -4.08
N LYS A 62 -9.54 3.97 -3.31
CA LYS A 62 -8.62 5.11 -3.41
C LYS A 62 -7.23 4.71 -2.90
N VAL A 63 -6.24 4.90 -3.77
CA VAL A 63 -4.81 4.77 -3.45
C VAL A 63 -4.10 6.10 -3.71
N SER A 64 -3.16 6.45 -2.84
CA SER A 64 -2.36 7.67 -2.94
C SER A 64 -0.88 7.35 -2.70
N GLU A 65 0.00 7.89 -3.53
CA GLU A 65 1.47 7.70 -3.41
C GLU A 65 2.11 8.71 -2.44
N SER A 66 1.32 9.67 -1.94
CA SER A 66 1.76 10.70 -1.00
C SER A 66 0.86 10.74 0.23
N GLU A 67 1.46 10.98 1.40
CA GLU A 67 0.74 11.07 2.68
C GLU A 67 -0.36 12.14 2.66
N GLY A 68 -0.14 13.22 1.88
CA GLY A 68 -0.98 14.41 1.81
C GLY A 68 -2.06 14.47 0.72
N ASP A 69 -2.20 13.45 -0.13
CA ASP A 69 -3.18 13.51 -1.25
C ASP A 69 -4.56 12.90 -0.92
N ALA A 70 -4.62 12.00 0.08
CA ALA A 70 -5.89 11.54 0.63
C ALA A 70 -6.46 12.59 1.59
N GLY A 71 -6.94 13.70 1.03
CA GLY A 71 -7.69 14.74 1.75
C GLY A 71 -9.03 14.23 2.31
N PRO A 72 -9.61 14.96 3.28
CA PRO A 72 -10.74 14.54 4.11
C PRO A 72 -12.03 14.23 3.33
#